data_AF-A0A9E0EDM2-F1
#
_entry.id   AF-A0A9E0EDM2-F1
#
_cell.length_a   1.000
_cell.length_b   1.000
_cell.length_c   1.000
_cell.angle_alpha   90.00
_cell.angle_beta   90.00
_cell.angle_gamma   90.00
#
_symmetry.space_group_name_H-M   'P 1'
#
loop_
_entity.id
_entity.type
_entity.pdbx_description
1 polymer ?
#
loop_
_entity_poly.entity_id
_entity_poly.type
_entity_poly.pdbx_seq_one_letter_code
_entity_poly.pdbx_strand_id
1 'polypeptide(L)'
;MKKSAIIYSVAIIFFLLVMQLFFISCSKKSSSEGEYQIDEEEDTINIDLGSSKQTIDWESEKERLKGVGQIKNVQDYCSIMVLWRKELDKNGYNTMTNFTEEEKQKINVLKESFLTYFGITPSDFDQYGQENSNAIEQYILSNPVYQDALISIEGSEKK
;
A
#
# COMPACT_ATOMS: atom_id res chain seq x y z
N MET A 1 37.16 -5.21 -7.91
CA MET A 1 35.87 -4.95 -7.23
C MET A 1 35.05 -3.88 -7.98
N LYS A 2 34.52 -4.16 -9.18
CA LYS A 2 33.74 -3.16 -9.97
C LYS A 2 32.53 -3.73 -10.74
N LYS A 3 32.17 -5.01 -10.54
CA LYS A 3 31.05 -5.64 -11.28
C LYS A 3 29.70 -5.54 -10.56
N SER A 4 29.68 -5.49 -9.22
CA SER A 4 28.43 -5.48 -8.46
C SER A 4 27.68 -4.14 -8.52
N ALA A 5 28.38 -3.00 -8.57
CA ALA A 5 27.74 -1.69 -8.61
C ALA A 5 26.94 -1.43 -9.90
N ILE A 6 27.40 -2.00 -11.03
CA ILE A 6 26.73 -1.84 -12.33
C ILE A 6 25.41 -2.62 -12.35
N ILE A 7 25.33 -3.77 -11.67
CA ILE A 7 24.13 -4.61 -11.63
C ILE A 7 23.00 -3.89 -10.85
N TYR A 8 23.32 -3.24 -9.73
CA TYR A 8 22.33 -2.47 -8.97
C TYR A 8 21.82 -1.25 -9.73
N SER A 9 22.69 -0.55 -10.45
CA SER A 9 22.25 0.58 -11.29
C SER A 9 21.35 0.13 -12.45
N VAL A 10 21.62 -1.02 -13.07
CA VAL A 10 20.77 -1.57 -14.13
C VAL A 10 19.41 -2.01 -13.58
N ALA A 11 19.36 -2.60 -12.38
CA ALA A 11 18.11 -3.01 -11.73
C ALA A 11 17.21 -1.82 -11.33
N ILE A 12 17.80 -0.74 -10.82
CA ILE A 12 17.07 0.47 -10.44
C ILE A 12 16.54 1.20 -11.68
N ILE A 13 17.33 1.29 -12.75
CA ILE A 13 16.89 1.88 -14.02
C ILE A 13 15.77 1.02 -14.64
N PHE A 14 15.86 -0.32 -14.55
CA PHE A 14 14.79 -1.21 -15.03
C PHE A 14 13.51 -1.05 -14.22
N PHE A 15 13.58 -0.93 -12.89
CA PHE A 15 12.42 -0.71 -12.02
C PHE A 15 11.74 0.64 -12.31
N LEU A 16 12.52 1.69 -12.56
CA LEU A 16 12.00 3.01 -12.94
C LEU A 16 11.40 3.01 -14.36
N LEU A 17 11.96 2.24 -15.30
CA LEU A 17 11.41 2.09 -16.65
C LEU A 17 10.08 1.32 -16.67
N VAL A 18 9.94 0.27 -15.84
CA VAL A 18 8.67 -0.46 -15.68
C VAL A 18 7.58 0.46 -15.12
N MET A 19 7.92 1.29 -14.13
CA MET A 19 6.99 2.29 -13.58
C MET A 19 6.54 3.34 -14.63
N GLN A 20 7.42 3.77 -15.54
CA GLN A 20 7.03 4.70 -16.60
C GLN A 20 6.18 4.07 -17.71
N LEU A 21 6.30 2.76 -17.97
CA LEU A 21 5.46 2.06 -18.93
C LEU A 21 3.99 1.92 -18.47
N PHE A 22 3.72 1.98 -17.16
CA PHE A 22 2.36 2.08 -16.62
C PHE A 22 1.68 3.43 -16.92
N PHE A 23 2.44 4.52 -17.07
CA PHE A 23 1.87 5.83 -17.41
C PHE A 23 1.62 6.01 -18.92
N ILE A 24 2.19 5.18 -19.79
CA ILE A 24 2.05 5.32 -21.26
C ILE A 24 0.97 4.38 -21.84
N SER A 25 0.55 3.32 -21.14
CA SER A 25 -0.47 2.40 -21.66
C SER A 25 -1.93 2.86 -21.52
N CYS A 26 -2.20 4.05 -20.96
CA CYS A 26 -3.53 4.66 -21.01
C CYS A 26 -3.77 5.51 -22.28
N SER A 27 -3.39 4.99 -23.46
CA SER A 27 -3.80 5.57 -24.74
C SER A 27 -4.12 4.50 -25.79
N LYS A 28 -5.37 3.98 -25.74
CA LYS A 28 -6.32 3.81 -26.86
C LYS A 28 -7.30 2.64 -26.67
N LYS A 29 -8.56 3.02 -26.39
CA LYS A 29 -9.81 2.74 -27.16
C LYS A 29 -10.26 1.27 -27.41
N SER A 30 -11.40 0.90 -26.82
CA SER A 30 -12.64 0.43 -27.51
C SER A 30 -13.75 0.22 -26.46
N SER A 31 -14.79 1.05 -26.39
CA SER A 31 -16.06 0.94 -27.14
C SER A 31 -16.87 -0.33 -26.82
N SER A 32 -17.83 -0.23 -25.91
CA SER A 32 -19.16 -0.81 -26.10
C SER A 32 -20.20 0.08 -25.43
N GLU A 33 -21.25 0.39 -26.18
CA GLU A 33 -22.33 1.32 -25.88
C GLU A 33 -23.03 1.00 -24.55
N GLY A 34 -23.17 2.04 -23.74
CA GLY A 34 -24.14 2.14 -22.65
C GLY A 34 -24.54 3.60 -22.59
N GLU A 35 -25.81 3.87 -22.81
CA GLU A 35 -26.42 5.18 -22.96
C GLU A 35 -26.12 6.08 -21.74
N TYR A 36 -25.38 7.18 -21.96
CA TYR A 36 -25.11 8.18 -20.93
C TYR A 36 -26.30 9.12 -20.83
N GLN A 37 -27.10 8.98 -19.78
CA GLN A 37 -27.91 10.10 -19.31
C GLN A 37 -27.06 10.87 -18.30
N ILE A 38 -26.66 12.08 -18.71
CA ILE A 38 -25.99 13.05 -17.86
C ILE A 38 -27.11 13.94 -17.31
N ASP A 39 -27.54 13.66 -16.09
CA ASP A 39 -28.27 14.65 -15.29
C ASP A 39 -27.23 15.53 -14.58
N GLU A 40 -27.08 16.76 -15.07
CA GLU A 40 -26.28 17.81 -14.44
C GLU A 40 -27.04 18.36 -13.23
N GLU A 41 -27.11 17.63 -12.12
CA GLU A 41 -27.44 18.22 -10.81
C GLU A 41 -26.95 17.31 -9.68
N GLU A 42 -26.04 17.84 -8.87
CA GLU A 42 -25.38 17.27 -7.69
C GLU A 42 -24.28 16.19 -7.93
N ASP A 43 -23.05 16.59 -7.56
CA ASP A 43 -21.78 15.83 -7.50
C ASP A 43 -21.85 14.52 -6.69
N THR A 44 -22.62 13.53 -7.12
CA THR A 44 -22.57 12.17 -6.59
C THR A 44 -22.63 11.13 -7.70
N ILE A 45 -21.45 10.65 -8.11
CA ILE A 45 -21.35 9.39 -8.83
C ILE A 45 -21.64 8.28 -7.82
N ASN A 46 -22.91 7.92 -7.66
CA ASN A 46 -23.32 6.69 -6.99
C ASN A 46 -23.04 5.51 -7.91
N ILE A 47 -21.84 4.95 -7.79
CA ILE A 47 -21.53 3.64 -8.35
C ILE A 47 -22.11 2.60 -7.37
N ASP A 48 -23.36 2.18 -7.61
CA ASP A 48 -23.95 1.01 -6.95
C ASP A 48 -23.35 -0.27 -7.54
N LEU A 49 -22.13 -0.59 -7.11
CA LEU A 49 -21.56 -1.92 -7.25
C LEU A 49 -22.02 -2.72 -6.03
N GLY A 50 -23.09 -3.49 -6.20
CA GLY A 50 -23.69 -4.39 -5.20
C GLY A 50 -22.79 -5.53 -4.71
N SER A 51 -21.57 -5.21 -4.29
CA SER A 51 -20.73 -6.02 -3.42
C SER A 51 -20.89 -5.39 -2.03
N SER A 52 -21.28 -6.16 -1.02
CA SER A 52 -21.25 -5.67 0.36
C SER A 52 -19.85 -5.08 0.61
N LYS A 53 -19.73 -3.76 0.77
CA LYS A 53 -18.46 -3.10 1.10
C LYS A 53 -17.96 -3.77 2.37
N GLN A 54 -17.01 -4.68 2.23
CA GLN A 54 -16.42 -5.35 3.36
C GLN A 54 -15.64 -4.28 4.12
N THR A 55 -16.13 -3.91 5.28
CA THR A 55 -15.45 -2.96 6.15
C THR A 55 -14.57 -3.74 7.12
N ILE A 56 -13.30 -3.36 7.20
CA ILE A 56 -12.40 -3.86 8.24
C ILE A 56 -12.38 -2.84 9.36
N ASP A 57 -12.74 -3.27 10.57
CA ASP A 57 -12.42 -2.53 11.78
C ASP A 57 -10.93 -2.73 12.09
N TRP A 58 -10.14 -1.69 11.79
CA TRP A 58 -8.69 -1.74 11.90
C TRP A 58 -8.19 -1.85 13.35
N GLU A 59 -8.95 -1.39 14.35
CA GLU A 59 -8.56 -1.56 15.75
C GLU A 59 -8.77 -3.01 16.20
N SER A 60 -9.90 -3.62 15.83
CA SER A 60 -10.14 -5.05 16.05
C SER A 60 -9.11 -5.91 15.30
N GLU A 61 -8.75 -5.54 14.08
CA GLU A 61 -7.73 -6.24 13.29
C GLU A 61 -6.33 -6.12 13.91
N LYS A 62 -5.99 -4.95 14.45
CA LYS A 62 -4.76 -4.73 15.20
C LYS A 62 -4.69 -5.63 16.43
N GLU A 63 -5.76 -5.70 17.23
CA GLU A 63 -5.81 -6.58 18.40
C GLU A 63 -5.79 -8.08 18.01
N ARG A 64 -6.42 -8.47 16.90
CA ARG A 64 -6.34 -9.85 16.37
C ARG A 64 -4.89 -10.27 16.08
N LEU A 65 -4.08 -9.33 15.59
CA LEU A 65 -2.69 -9.54 15.20
C LEU A 65 -1.69 -9.39 16.36
N LYS A 66 -2.14 -9.01 17.55
CA LYS A 66 -1.27 -8.76 18.70
C LYS A 66 -0.45 -10.01 19.06
N GLY A 67 0.86 -9.84 19.16
CA GLY A 67 1.78 -10.90 19.56
C GLY A 67 1.83 -12.13 18.64
N VAL A 68 1.44 -12.01 17.36
CA VAL A 68 1.52 -13.13 16.39
C VAL A 68 2.93 -13.71 16.23
N GLY A 69 3.97 -12.91 16.49
CA GLY A 69 5.37 -13.35 16.55
C GLY A 69 6.04 -13.59 15.19
N GLN A 70 5.25 -13.89 14.16
CA GLN A 70 5.73 -14.14 12.80
C GLN A 70 4.62 -13.94 11.78
N ILE A 71 4.98 -13.56 10.56
CA ILE A 71 4.06 -13.39 9.44
C ILE A 71 3.93 -14.73 8.71
N LYS A 72 2.74 -15.32 8.73
CA LYS A 72 2.50 -16.67 8.16
C LYS A 72 1.76 -16.66 6.84
N ASN A 73 1.08 -15.57 6.51
CA ASN A 73 0.25 -15.46 5.32
C ASN A 73 0.17 -14.00 4.84
N VAL A 74 -0.25 -13.86 3.59
CA VAL A 74 -0.32 -12.57 2.90
C VAL A 74 -1.37 -11.63 3.53
N GLN A 75 -2.47 -12.17 4.06
CA GLN A 75 -3.49 -11.36 4.71
C GLN A 75 -2.94 -10.62 5.93
N ASP A 76 -2.29 -11.34 6.85
CA ASP A 76 -1.70 -10.74 8.06
C ASP A 76 -0.63 -9.70 7.69
N TYR A 77 0.18 -9.97 6.66
CA TYR A 77 1.13 -9.00 6.13
C TYR A 77 0.43 -7.72 5.64
N CYS A 78 -0.60 -7.86 4.79
CA CYS A 78 -1.35 -6.74 4.23
C CYS A 78 -2.05 -5.92 5.33
N SER A 79 -2.60 -6.57 6.36
CA SER A 79 -3.20 -5.88 7.51
C SER A 79 -2.17 -5.09 8.30
N ILE A 80 -1.01 -5.69 8.62
CA ILE A 80 0.08 -5.00 9.31
C ILE A 80 0.60 -3.84 8.46
N MET A 81 0.70 -4.01 7.14
CA MET A 81 1.14 -2.96 6.22
C MET A 81 0.17 -1.76 6.20
N VAL A 82 -1.14 -2.00 6.15
CA VAL A 82 -2.14 -0.91 6.23
C VAL A 82 -2.07 -0.20 7.58
N LEU A 83 -1.99 -0.96 8.68
CA LEU A 83 -1.85 -0.39 10.03
C LEU A 83 -0.55 0.41 10.16
N TRP A 84 0.55 -0.06 9.56
CA TRP A 84 1.81 0.65 9.53
C TRP A 84 1.68 1.97 8.76
N ARG A 85 1.00 1.96 7.61
CA ARG A 85 0.75 3.17 6.82
C ARG A 85 -0.11 4.19 7.59
N LYS A 86 -1.10 3.73 8.35
CA LYS A 86 -1.90 4.57 9.27
C LYS A 86 -1.04 5.15 10.40
N GLU A 87 -0.10 4.37 10.95
CA GLU A 87 0.81 4.87 11.98
C GLU A 87 1.76 5.94 11.42
N LEU A 88 2.27 5.77 10.19
CA LEU A 88 3.06 6.79 9.52
C LEU A 88 2.26 8.09 9.29
N ASP A 89 1.02 7.97 8.82
CA ASP A 89 0.11 9.12 8.63
C ASP A 89 -0.14 9.89 9.93
N LYS A 90 -0.45 9.17 11.01
CA LYS A 90 -0.64 9.75 12.35
C LYS A 90 0.59 10.53 12.84
N ASN A 91 1.79 10.13 12.41
CA ASN A 91 3.05 10.78 12.75
C ASN A 91 3.53 11.79 11.68
N GLY A 92 2.71 12.09 10.66
CA GLY A 92 2.99 13.11 9.64
C GLY A 92 3.96 12.66 8.54
N TYR A 93 4.12 11.36 8.32
CA TYR A 93 5.06 10.78 7.36
C TYR A 93 4.42 10.23 6.07
N ASN A 94 3.10 10.34 5.87
CA ASN A 94 2.44 9.69 4.71
C ASN A 94 2.79 10.32 3.35
N THR A 95 3.14 11.61 3.29
CA THR A 95 3.27 12.38 2.04
C THR A 95 4.69 12.77 1.66
N MET A 96 5.65 12.49 2.55
CA MET A 96 7.06 12.72 2.25
C MET A 96 7.60 11.60 1.37
N THR A 97 7.94 11.94 0.12
CA THR A 97 8.62 11.04 -0.81
C THR A 97 10.14 11.04 -0.64
N ASN A 98 10.67 12.04 0.08
CA ASN A 98 12.09 12.20 0.35
C ASN A 98 12.33 12.52 1.82
N PHE A 99 12.58 11.48 2.63
CA PHE A 99 12.98 11.63 4.02
C PHE A 99 14.46 12.01 4.13
N THR A 100 14.76 12.96 5.01
CA THR A 100 16.11 13.20 5.52
C THR A 100 16.64 11.97 6.26
N GLU A 101 17.95 11.86 6.45
CA GLU A 101 18.53 10.75 7.23
C GLU A 101 18.03 10.75 8.69
N GLU A 102 17.77 11.92 9.27
CA GLU A 102 17.17 12.04 10.61
C GLU A 102 15.73 11.48 10.64
N GLU A 103 14.92 11.80 9.64
CA GLU A 103 13.55 11.28 9.52
C GLU A 103 13.54 9.77 9.27
N LYS A 104 14.46 9.25 8.44
CA LYS A 104 14.63 7.80 8.25
C LYS A 104 14.94 7.10 9.58
N GLN A 105 15.82 7.68 10.40
CA GLN A 105 16.11 7.13 11.73
C GLN A 105 14.88 7.14 12.63
N LYS A 106 14.11 8.24 12.65
CA LYS A 106 12.85 8.33 13.43
C LYS A 106 11.82 7.31 12.96
N ILE A 107 11.65 7.16 11.65
CA ILE A 107 10.75 6.17 11.05
C ILE A 107 11.18 4.74 11.38
N ASN A 108 12.48 4.45 11.37
CA ASN A 108 12.99 3.13 11.75
C ASN A 108 12.71 2.81 13.22
N VAL A 109 12.92 3.76 14.13
CA VAL A 109 12.58 3.59 15.55
C VAL A 109 11.07 3.42 15.74
N LEU A 110 10.27 4.22 15.02
CA LEU A 110 8.81 4.10 15.04
C LEU A 110 8.36 2.72 14.54
N LYS A 111 8.96 2.22 13.45
CA LYS A 111 8.68 0.91 12.87
C LYS A 111 9.00 -0.22 13.84
N GLU A 112 10.15 -0.13 14.52
CA GLU A 112 10.54 -1.12 15.53
C GLU A 112 9.55 -1.17 16.70
N SER A 113 9.19 0.00 17.24
CA SER A 113 8.19 0.11 18.31
C SER A 113 6.82 -0.44 17.87
N PHE A 114 6.38 -0.07 16.66
CA PHE A 114 5.11 -0.52 16.10
C PHE A 114 5.08 -2.04 15.88
N LEU A 115 6.13 -2.62 15.28
CA LEU A 115 6.19 -4.06 14.99
C LEU A 115 6.35 -4.92 16.24
N THR A 116 6.95 -4.37 17.30
CA THR A 116 7.06 -5.04 18.61
C THR A 116 5.70 -5.42 19.19
N TYR A 117 4.66 -4.62 18.95
CA TYR A 117 3.29 -4.94 19.39
C TYR A 117 2.76 -6.25 18.77
N PHE A 118 3.17 -6.56 17.54
CA PHE A 118 2.83 -7.81 16.85
C PHE A 118 3.86 -8.93 17.13
N GLY A 119 4.92 -8.65 17.88
CA GLY A 119 6.02 -9.58 18.15
C GLY A 119 6.90 -9.84 16.93
N ILE A 120 6.91 -8.95 15.93
CA ILE A 120 7.64 -9.11 14.66
C ILE A 120 8.83 -8.16 14.62
N THR A 121 9.95 -8.56 14.00
CA THR A 121 11.07 -7.64 13.77
C THR A 121 10.92 -6.87 12.44
N PRO A 122 11.50 -5.66 12.31
CA PRO A 122 11.53 -4.96 11.03
C PRO A 122 12.13 -5.78 9.89
N SER A 123 13.16 -6.58 10.18
CA SER A 123 13.81 -7.44 9.19
C SER A 123 12.86 -8.52 8.67
N ASP A 124 12.12 -9.20 9.54
CA ASP A 124 11.19 -10.26 9.14
C ASP A 124 10.03 -9.69 8.30
N PHE A 125 9.54 -8.51 8.69
CA PHE A 125 8.51 -7.80 7.94
C PHE A 125 9.00 -7.45 6.52
N ASP A 126 10.18 -6.82 6.40
CA ASP A 126 10.72 -6.43 5.10
C ASP A 126 11.07 -7.64 4.22
N GLN A 127 11.64 -8.69 4.82
CA GLN A 127 11.97 -9.93 4.11
C GLN A 127 10.70 -10.60 3.58
N TYR A 128 9.65 -10.74 4.39
CA TYR A 128 8.39 -11.33 3.94
C TYR A 128 7.80 -10.55 2.76
N GLY A 129 7.81 -9.21 2.84
CA GLY A 129 7.33 -8.34 1.77
C GLY A 129 8.08 -8.52 0.46
N GLN A 130 9.40 -8.68 0.52
CA GLN A 130 10.24 -8.91 -0.66
C GLN A 130 10.03 -10.30 -1.26
N GLU A 131 9.94 -11.34 -0.44
CA GLU A 131 9.78 -12.72 -0.89
C GLU A 131 8.39 -12.99 -1.49
N ASN A 132 7.36 -12.25 -1.06
CA ASN A 132 5.96 -12.49 -1.40
C ASN A 132 5.31 -11.37 -2.22
N SER A 133 6.10 -10.48 -2.84
CA SER A 133 5.62 -9.27 -3.52
C SER A 133 4.47 -9.52 -4.52
N ASN A 134 4.59 -10.53 -5.38
CA ASN A 134 3.54 -10.89 -6.33
C ASN A 134 2.25 -11.36 -5.62
N ALA A 135 2.38 -12.17 -4.57
CA ALA A 135 1.22 -12.68 -3.84
C ALA A 135 0.51 -11.55 -3.06
N ILE A 136 1.27 -10.60 -2.52
CA ILE A 136 0.77 -9.39 -1.87
C ILE A 136 -0.01 -8.53 -2.88
N GLU A 137 0.56 -8.28 -4.05
CA GLU A 137 -0.11 -7.52 -5.11
C GLU A 137 -1.45 -8.16 -5.51
N GLN A 138 -1.44 -9.47 -5.81
CA GLN A 138 -2.66 -10.19 -6.17
C GLN A 138 -3.71 -10.17 -5.04
N TYR A 139 -3.27 -10.28 -3.79
CA TYR A 139 -4.16 -10.21 -2.64
C TYR A 139 -4.81 -8.84 -2.52
N ILE A 140 -4.06 -7.75 -2.64
CA ILE A 140 -4.60 -6.39 -2.56
C ILE A 140 -5.60 -6.14 -3.70
N LEU A 141 -5.27 -6.53 -4.93
CA LEU A 141 -6.16 -6.39 -6.09
C LEU A 141 -7.46 -7.20 -5.94
N SER A 142 -7.39 -8.35 -5.29
CA SER A 142 -8.55 -9.21 -5.04
C SER A 142 -9.35 -8.80 -3.81
N ASN A 143 -8.83 -7.90 -2.97
CA ASN A 143 -9.46 -7.44 -1.74
C ASN A 143 -9.52 -5.90 -1.68
N PRO A 144 -10.53 -5.28 -2.34
CA PRO A 144 -10.64 -3.83 -2.48
C PRO A 144 -10.55 -3.03 -1.18
N VAL A 145 -10.97 -3.61 -0.04
CA VAL A 145 -10.86 -2.96 1.27
C VAL A 145 -9.43 -2.56 1.66
N TYR A 146 -8.40 -3.31 1.23
CA TYR A 146 -7.01 -2.96 1.47
C TYR A 146 -6.56 -1.85 0.51
N GLN A 147 -7.00 -1.89 -0.74
CA GLN A 147 -6.74 -0.84 -1.73
C GLN A 147 -7.37 0.49 -1.28
N ASP A 148 -8.64 0.47 -0.89
CA ASP A 148 -9.38 1.62 -0.38
C ASP A 148 -8.72 2.19 0.87
N ALA A 149 -8.25 1.34 1.79
CA ALA A 149 -7.56 1.78 2.99
C ALA A 149 -6.24 2.48 2.67
N LEU A 150 -5.46 1.98 1.71
CA LEU A 150 -4.22 2.61 1.28
C LEU A 150 -4.47 3.94 0.58
N ILE A 151 -5.45 3.99 -0.33
CA ILE A 151 -5.85 5.22 -1.05
C ILE A 151 -6.42 6.27 -0.09
N SER A 152 -7.24 5.86 0.88
CA SER A 152 -7.81 6.79 1.87
C SER A 152 -6.74 7.46 2.74
N ILE A 153 -5.62 6.77 2.99
CA ILE A 153 -4.49 7.35 3.73
C ILE A 153 -3.72 8.35 2.86
N GLU A 154 -3.73 8.20 1.54
CA GLU A 154 -3.11 9.14 0.60
C GLU A 154 -4.03 10.35 0.28
N GLY A 155 -5.35 10.17 0.35
CA GLY A 155 -6.34 11.20 0.05
C GLY A 155 -6.75 12.11 1.22
N SER A 156 -6.22 11.90 2.43
CA SER A 156 -6.55 12.69 3.64
C SER A 156 -6.06 14.15 3.60
N GLU A 157 -5.32 14.55 2.55
CA GLU A 157 -4.79 15.92 2.37
C GLU A 157 -5.79 16.97 1.85
N LYS A 158 -7.08 16.65 1.60
CA LYS A 158 -8.04 17.62 1.05
C LYS A 158 -9.07 18.20 2.03
N LYS A 159 -8.70 18.52 3.26
CA LYS A 159 -9.51 19.39 4.14
C LYS A 159 -8.68 20.37 4.94
#